data_AF-A0A956DJT5-F1
#
_entry.id   AF-A0A956DJT5-F1
#
_cell.length_a   1.000
_cell.length_b   1.000
_cell.length_c   1.000
_cell.angle_alpha   90.00
_cell.angle_beta   90.00
_cell.angle_gamma   90.00
#
_symmetry.space_group_name_H-M   'P 1'
#
loop_
_entity.id
_entity.type
_entity.pdbx_description
1 polymer ?
#
loop_
_entity_poly.entity_id
_entity_poly.type
_entity_poly.pdbx_seq_one_letter_code
_entity_poly.pdbx_strand_id
1 'polypeptide(L)'
;TLRYVRVEYGGHVFTSDDELNGIAFQGVGSGTTVDFVQVHKNADDGVEFFGGTVNASHLVCYRNGDDGFDFDQGYQGKLQFLFLQQDPNLADDTHGFEADNDKEAPDTTPVTNPTISNFTLCGQNMNQAVQQYGFVFRRGFNGTIMNGIVTGFEAGVDIRDSPFTNVDLTYTTFFGNLVENIAYDEVMGGADELEDDDDGFDERNWFTMGMGNDEIDPALANCFSDVPEPSPSAEIAGGTPPAGMDSSATYRGAFKDSSDTWMTGGWVSWTAN
;
A
#
# COMPACT_ATOMS: atom_id res chain seq x y z
N THR A 1 -5.57 21.88 -6.34
CA THR A 1 -4.20 21.32 -6.49
C THR A 1 -3.56 21.24 -5.14
N LEU A 2 -3.02 20.07 -4.80
CA LEU A 2 -2.07 19.82 -3.71
C LEU A 2 -0.76 19.39 -4.38
N ARG A 3 0.30 20.18 -4.22
CA ARG A 3 1.60 19.83 -4.81
C ARG A 3 2.77 20.35 -4.00
N TYR A 4 3.76 19.49 -3.75
CA TYR A 4 4.89 19.78 -2.85
C TYR A 4 4.39 20.16 -1.45
N VAL A 5 3.44 19.37 -0.94
CA VAL A 5 2.79 19.57 0.36
C VAL A 5 3.28 18.49 1.32
N ARG A 6 3.50 18.89 2.57
CA ARG A 6 3.81 17.96 3.66
C ARG A 6 2.82 18.17 4.80
N VAL A 7 2.25 17.07 5.28
CA VAL A 7 1.45 17.00 6.51
C VAL A 7 2.29 16.24 7.53
N GLU A 8 2.59 16.86 8.66
CA GLU A 8 3.49 16.27 9.67
C GLU A 8 2.82 16.22 11.03
N TYR A 9 3.04 15.14 11.79
CA TYR A 9 2.59 14.99 13.18
C TYR A 9 1.09 15.28 13.33
N GLY A 10 0.33 14.88 12.32
CA GLY A 10 -1.12 14.96 12.29
C GLY A 10 -1.75 13.84 13.10
N GLY A 11 -3.06 13.78 13.01
CA GLY A 11 -3.85 12.71 13.60
C GLY A 11 -4.13 12.87 15.08
N HIS A 12 -5.24 12.27 15.50
CA HIS A 12 -5.69 12.25 16.88
C HIS A 12 -6.73 11.16 17.08
N VAL A 13 -6.49 10.30 18.06
CA VAL A 13 -7.46 9.30 18.52
C VAL A 13 -8.60 9.99 19.27
N PHE A 14 -9.80 10.05 18.68
CA PHE A 14 -10.99 10.55 19.37
C PHE A 14 -11.68 9.43 20.15
N THR A 15 -11.82 8.27 19.54
CA THR A 15 -12.34 7.04 20.15
C THR A 15 -11.52 5.84 19.67
N SER A 16 -11.83 4.62 20.12
CA SER A 16 -11.12 3.43 19.63
C SER A 16 -11.35 3.12 18.15
N ASP A 17 -12.35 3.74 17.52
CA ASP A 17 -12.78 3.45 16.16
C ASP A 17 -12.94 4.76 15.33
N ASP A 18 -12.40 5.89 15.81
CA ASP A 18 -12.54 7.21 15.17
C ASP A 18 -11.29 8.03 15.41
N GLU A 19 -10.46 8.10 14.39
CA GLU A 19 -9.17 8.75 14.36
C GLU A 19 -9.06 9.72 13.17
N LEU A 20 -8.01 10.53 13.17
CA LEU A 20 -7.78 11.51 12.10
C LEU A 20 -6.62 11.06 11.22
N ASN A 21 -6.93 10.80 9.96
CA ASN A 21 -5.92 10.51 8.95
C ASN A 21 -5.08 11.72 8.56
N GLY A 22 -3.87 11.45 8.06
CA GLY A 22 -2.97 12.50 7.60
C GLY A 22 -3.61 13.31 6.48
N ILE A 23 -4.16 12.62 5.49
CA ILE A 23 -5.06 13.19 4.49
C ILE A 23 -6.19 12.20 4.18
N ALA A 24 -7.42 12.56 4.56
CA ALA A 24 -8.62 11.88 4.10
C ALA A 24 -9.19 12.56 2.83
N PHE A 25 -9.20 11.85 1.71
CA PHE A 25 -9.85 12.28 0.47
C PHE A 25 -11.29 11.79 0.43
N GLN A 26 -12.23 12.61 0.90
CA GLN A 26 -13.65 12.27 0.92
C GLN A 26 -14.37 12.69 -0.38
N GLY A 27 -14.47 11.79 -1.35
CA GLY A 27 -15.23 11.98 -2.59
C GLY A 27 -14.62 12.98 -3.58
N VAL A 28 -13.29 13.15 -3.55
CA VAL A 28 -12.60 14.16 -4.36
C VAL A 28 -12.57 13.75 -5.85
N GLY A 29 -12.87 14.71 -6.73
CA GLY A 29 -12.97 14.46 -8.18
C GLY A 29 -11.63 14.55 -8.94
N SER A 30 -11.56 13.88 -10.09
CA SER A 30 -10.41 13.79 -11.01
C SER A 30 -9.89 15.13 -11.58
N GLY A 31 -10.64 16.23 -11.44
CA GLY A 31 -10.16 17.58 -11.75
C GLY A 31 -9.14 18.11 -10.75
N THR A 32 -8.93 17.42 -9.63
CA THR A 32 -7.95 17.78 -8.60
C THR A 32 -6.60 17.14 -8.93
N THR A 33 -5.54 17.96 -8.95
CA THR A 33 -4.16 17.47 -9.01
C THR A 33 -3.64 17.24 -7.58
N VAL A 34 -3.16 16.03 -7.31
CA VAL A 34 -2.41 15.66 -6.10
C VAL A 34 -1.09 15.06 -6.58
N ASP A 35 0.04 15.71 -6.28
CA ASP A 35 1.35 15.29 -6.80
C ASP A 35 2.47 15.71 -5.84
N PHE A 36 3.45 14.87 -5.53
CA PHE A 36 4.52 15.18 -4.55
C PHE A 36 3.95 15.60 -3.19
N VAL A 37 3.30 14.66 -2.51
CA VAL A 37 2.71 14.87 -1.19
C VAL A 37 3.32 13.89 -0.21
N GLN A 38 3.76 14.40 0.94
CA GLN A 38 4.23 13.58 2.03
C GLN A 38 3.30 13.70 3.24
N VAL A 39 2.95 12.55 3.82
CA VAL A 39 2.43 12.43 5.18
C VAL A 39 3.52 11.82 6.04
N HIS A 40 3.82 12.48 7.16
CA HIS A 40 4.95 12.18 8.02
C HIS A 40 4.46 12.04 9.46
N LYS A 41 4.59 10.85 10.05
CA LYS A 41 4.23 10.56 11.44
C LYS A 41 2.83 11.03 11.81
N ASN A 42 1.86 10.71 10.96
CA ASN A 42 0.46 10.82 11.36
C ASN A 42 0.17 9.83 12.49
N ALA A 43 -0.75 10.14 13.39
CA ALA A 43 -1.12 9.23 14.49
C ALA A 43 -1.96 8.02 14.06
N ASP A 44 -2.48 8.07 12.84
CA ASP A 44 -3.43 7.16 12.18
C ASP A 44 -2.92 6.95 10.73
N ASP A 45 -3.76 6.60 9.76
CA ASP A 45 -3.32 6.38 8.38
C ASP A 45 -2.56 7.55 7.75
N GLY A 46 -1.70 7.21 6.80
CA GLY A 46 -1.05 8.18 5.95
C GLY A 46 -2.04 8.93 5.07
N VAL A 47 -2.56 8.23 4.07
CA VAL A 47 -3.49 8.78 3.09
C VAL A 47 -4.62 7.81 2.87
N GLU A 48 -5.84 8.27 3.13
CA GLU A 48 -7.04 7.46 3.00
C GLU A 48 -7.97 8.05 1.93
N PHE A 49 -8.57 7.17 1.12
CA PHE A 49 -9.48 7.56 0.04
C PHE A 49 -10.87 6.99 0.28
N PHE A 50 -11.80 7.85 0.68
CA PHE A 50 -13.22 7.52 0.76
C PHE A 50 -13.95 7.94 -0.51
N GLY A 51 -14.15 7.01 -1.42
CA GLY A 51 -14.84 7.28 -2.68
C GLY A 51 -14.14 8.32 -3.57
N GLY A 52 -14.81 8.69 -4.66
CA GLY A 52 -14.30 9.71 -5.60
C GLY A 52 -13.38 9.15 -6.69
N THR A 53 -12.72 10.07 -7.41
CA THR A 53 -11.98 9.80 -8.67
C THR A 53 -10.69 10.59 -8.78
N VAL A 54 -10.21 11.18 -7.68
CA VAL A 54 -8.96 11.92 -7.67
C VAL A 54 -7.82 11.00 -8.12
N ASN A 55 -6.93 11.51 -8.95
CA ASN A 55 -5.70 10.80 -9.28
C ASN A 55 -4.58 11.44 -8.47
N ALA A 56 -3.61 10.64 -8.03
CA ALA A 56 -2.44 11.14 -7.33
C ALA A 56 -1.16 10.46 -7.80
N SER A 57 -0.06 11.21 -7.74
CA SER A 57 1.27 10.66 -7.99
C SER A 57 2.30 11.14 -6.98
N HIS A 58 3.40 10.40 -6.82
CA HIS A 58 4.50 10.75 -5.91
C HIS A 58 3.98 10.99 -4.48
N LEU A 59 3.35 9.97 -3.91
CA LEU A 59 2.87 9.98 -2.53
C LEU A 59 3.89 9.31 -1.62
N VAL A 60 4.14 9.91 -0.47
CA VAL A 60 5.03 9.38 0.56
C VAL A 60 4.27 9.29 1.88
N CYS A 61 4.22 8.09 2.44
CA CYS A 61 3.77 7.83 3.80
C CYS A 61 4.99 7.40 4.61
N TYR A 62 5.34 8.17 5.64
CA TYR A 62 6.55 7.93 6.42
C TYR A 62 6.21 7.87 7.90
N ARG A 63 6.31 6.65 8.46
CA ARG A 63 6.19 6.33 9.88
C ARG A 63 4.87 6.76 10.50
N ASN A 64 3.77 6.51 9.79
CA ASN A 64 2.43 6.76 10.31
C ASN A 64 2.07 5.74 11.39
N GLY A 65 1.08 6.10 12.21
CA GLY A 65 0.58 5.35 13.36
C GLY A 65 -0.08 4.05 12.96
N ASP A 66 -0.80 4.10 11.84
CA ASP A 66 -1.53 2.97 11.28
C ASP A 66 -1.13 2.72 9.81
N ASP A 67 -2.09 2.62 8.90
CA ASP A 67 -1.83 2.18 7.53
C ASP A 67 -1.05 3.21 6.71
N GLY A 68 -0.34 2.68 5.71
CA GLY A 68 0.28 3.53 4.70
C GLY A 68 -0.77 4.25 3.86
N PHE A 69 -1.59 3.45 3.19
CA PHE A 69 -2.65 3.93 2.31
C PHE A 69 -3.91 3.08 2.51
N ASP A 70 -5.03 3.76 2.73
CA ASP A 70 -6.34 3.13 2.86
C ASP A 70 -7.25 3.50 1.68
N PHE A 71 -8.07 2.54 1.22
CA PHE A 71 -9.10 2.76 0.22
C PHE A 71 -10.45 2.19 0.66
N ASP A 72 -11.49 3.05 0.63
CA ASP A 72 -12.86 2.65 0.98
C ASP A 72 -13.91 3.40 0.14
N GLN A 73 -15.18 3.05 0.34
CA GLN A 73 -16.39 3.76 -0.07
C GLN A 73 -16.46 4.06 -1.57
N GLY A 74 -15.98 3.12 -2.38
CA GLY A 74 -16.14 3.17 -3.81
C GLY A 74 -15.09 4.00 -4.54
N TYR A 75 -13.89 4.18 -3.99
CA TYR A 75 -12.83 4.97 -4.64
C TYR A 75 -12.44 4.37 -6.02
N GLN A 76 -12.38 5.22 -7.05
CA GLN A 76 -12.15 4.84 -8.47
C GLN A 76 -10.91 5.52 -9.09
N GLY A 77 -10.02 6.05 -8.27
CA GLY A 77 -8.91 6.87 -8.74
C GLY A 77 -7.73 6.09 -9.32
N LYS A 78 -6.72 6.83 -9.76
CA LYS A 78 -5.45 6.29 -10.28
C LYS A 78 -4.28 6.82 -9.48
N LEU A 79 -3.46 5.90 -8.99
CA LEU A 79 -2.33 6.18 -8.10
C LEU A 79 -1.03 5.66 -8.72
N GLN A 80 0.01 6.50 -8.76
CA GLN A 80 1.31 6.08 -9.31
C GLN A 80 2.50 6.67 -8.55
N PHE A 81 3.58 5.90 -8.36
CA PHE A 81 4.78 6.30 -7.61
C PHE A 81 4.46 6.52 -6.11
N LEU A 82 4.09 5.44 -5.43
CA LEU A 82 3.73 5.43 -4.01
C LEU A 82 4.87 4.84 -3.18
N PHE A 83 5.28 5.54 -2.13
CA PHE A 83 6.26 5.03 -1.18
C PHE A 83 5.69 5.01 0.23
N LEU A 84 5.91 3.89 0.93
CA LEU A 84 5.66 3.73 2.36
C LEU A 84 6.92 3.25 3.07
N GLN A 85 7.17 3.82 4.24
CA GLN A 85 8.00 3.19 5.27
C GLN A 85 7.27 3.23 6.61
N GLN A 86 6.97 2.08 7.21
CA GLN A 86 6.37 2.01 8.54
C GLN A 86 7.35 2.39 9.66
N ASP A 87 6.83 2.82 10.82
CA ASP A 87 7.68 3.08 11.98
C ASP A 87 8.06 1.76 12.66
N PRO A 88 9.35 1.43 12.79
CA PRO A 88 9.79 0.20 13.45
C PRO A 88 9.56 0.18 14.97
N ASN A 89 8.93 1.20 15.57
CA ASN A 89 8.67 1.24 17.01
C ASN A 89 7.17 1.24 17.35
N LEU A 90 6.30 1.15 16.36
CA LEU A 90 4.86 1.04 16.58
C LEU A 90 4.47 -0.42 16.75
N ALA A 91 3.59 -0.67 17.71
CA ALA A 91 3.02 -1.98 17.96
C ALA A 91 1.51 -1.88 17.74
N ASP A 92 1.16 -1.72 16.47
CA ASP A 92 -0.22 -1.60 15.98
C ASP A 92 -0.40 -2.44 14.71
N ASP A 93 -1.65 -2.60 14.29
CA ASP A 93 -2.10 -3.38 13.13
C ASP A 93 -1.79 -2.70 11.80
N THR A 94 -0.55 -2.24 11.63
CA THR A 94 -0.20 -1.37 10.51
C THR A 94 0.01 -2.18 9.23
N HIS A 95 -0.65 -1.81 8.15
CA HIS A 95 -0.52 -2.41 6.83
C HIS A 95 0.11 -1.48 5.80
N GLY A 96 0.54 -2.09 4.69
CA GLY A 96 1.04 -1.34 3.54
C GLY A 96 -0.10 -0.64 2.81
N PHE A 97 -1.05 -1.45 2.34
CA PHE A 97 -2.39 -1.04 1.92
C PHE A 97 -3.44 -1.78 2.76
N GLU A 98 -4.40 -1.05 3.32
CA GLU A 98 -5.69 -1.58 3.72
C GLU A 98 -6.71 -1.18 2.64
N ALA A 99 -7.53 -2.12 2.17
CA ALA A 99 -8.47 -1.82 1.12
C ALA A 99 -9.79 -2.57 1.28
N ASP A 100 -10.83 -1.77 1.46
CA ASP A 100 -12.19 -2.21 1.69
C ASP A 100 -13.14 -1.61 0.62
N ASN A 101 -14.36 -2.12 0.59
CA ASN A 101 -15.52 -1.33 0.17
C ASN A 101 -16.37 -1.06 1.41
N ASP A 102 -17.61 -0.62 1.26
CA ASP A 102 -18.49 -0.34 2.40
C ASP A 102 -18.59 -1.53 3.38
N LYS A 103 -18.10 -1.34 4.60
CA LYS A 103 -18.05 -2.34 5.67
C LYS A 103 -19.40 -2.98 5.99
N GLU A 104 -20.47 -2.20 5.93
CA GLU A 104 -21.82 -2.67 6.29
C GLU A 104 -22.57 -3.23 5.07
N ALA A 105 -22.17 -2.82 3.87
CA ALA A 105 -22.73 -3.27 2.60
C ALA A 105 -21.64 -3.47 1.54
N PRO A 106 -20.84 -4.56 1.62
CA PRO A 106 -19.67 -4.84 0.76
C PRO A 106 -19.93 -4.81 -0.75
N ASP A 107 -21.19 -5.01 -1.18
CA ASP A 107 -21.61 -4.99 -2.58
C ASP A 107 -22.10 -3.60 -3.08
N THR A 108 -21.98 -2.56 -2.25
CA THR A 108 -22.40 -1.20 -2.60
C THR A 108 -21.62 -0.68 -3.79
N THR A 109 -22.34 -0.05 -4.73
CA THR A 109 -21.75 0.49 -5.97
C THR A 109 -21.66 2.02 -5.94
N PRO A 110 -20.60 2.63 -6.52
CA PRO A 110 -19.44 1.94 -7.10
C PRO A 110 -18.63 1.22 -6.02
N VAL A 111 -18.12 0.03 -6.36
CA VAL A 111 -17.25 -0.76 -5.46
C VAL A 111 -15.84 -0.20 -5.53
N THR A 112 -15.12 -0.09 -4.41
CA THR A 112 -13.73 0.40 -4.38
C THR A 112 -12.87 -0.37 -5.38
N ASN A 113 -12.39 0.34 -6.41
CA ASN A 113 -11.67 -0.21 -7.55
C ASN A 113 -10.67 0.83 -8.09
N PRO A 114 -9.60 1.14 -7.33
CA PRO A 114 -8.53 1.98 -7.81
C PRO A 114 -7.65 1.22 -8.80
N THR A 115 -6.97 1.97 -9.66
CA THR A 115 -5.78 1.47 -10.37
C THR A 115 -4.54 2.02 -9.69
N ILE A 116 -3.63 1.15 -9.26
CA ILE A 116 -2.39 1.51 -8.56
C ILE A 116 -1.19 0.91 -9.33
N SER A 117 -0.19 1.73 -9.63
CA SER A 117 1.02 1.28 -10.31
C SER A 117 2.30 1.89 -9.73
N ASN A 118 3.43 1.19 -9.81
CA ASN A 118 4.75 1.67 -9.39
C ASN A 118 4.75 2.10 -7.92
N PHE A 119 4.90 1.14 -7.01
CA PHE A 119 4.92 1.41 -5.58
C PHE A 119 5.99 0.59 -4.87
N THR A 120 6.52 1.14 -3.79
CA THR A 120 7.47 0.46 -2.90
C THR A 120 7.00 0.59 -1.46
N LEU A 121 6.70 -0.52 -0.80
CA LEU A 121 6.23 -0.57 0.58
C LEU A 121 7.28 -1.26 1.44
N CYS A 122 7.82 -0.52 2.42
CA CYS A 122 8.70 -1.06 3.45
C CYS A 122 7.91 -1.15 4.76
N GLY A 123 7.67 -2.37 5.26
CA GLY A 123 7.13 -2.61 6.59
C GLY A 123 8.15 -2.30 7.68
N GLN A 124 7.87 -2.73 8.90
CA GLN A 124 8.71 -2.45 10.07
C GLN A 124 10.03 -3.24 10.10
N ASN A 125 10.15 -4.30 9.30
CA ASN A 125 11.28 -5.22 9.26
C ASN A 125 11.62 -5.81 10.64
N MET A 126 10.57 -6.05 11.44
CA MET A 126 10.64 -6.78 12.69
C MET A 126 9.34 -7.56 12.92
N ASN A 127 9.46 -8.68 13.62
CA ASN A 127 8.30 -9.47 14.00
C ASN A 127 7.57 -8.76 15.15
N GLN A 128 6.27 -8.53 15.00
CA GLN A 128 5.41 -7.87 15.97
C GLN A 128 4.40 -8.87 16.55
N ALA A 129 3.74 -8.47 17.63
CA ALA A 129 2.68 -9.30 18.23
C ALA A 129 1.30 -9.06 17.57
N VAL A 130 1.19 -7.99 16.77
CA VAL A 130 0.01 -7.62 16.00
C VAL A 130 0.37 -7.82 14.53
N GLN A 131 -0.63 -8.18 13.73
CA GLN A 131 -0.45 -8.55 12.35
C GLN A 131 0.06 -7.39 11.51
N GLN A 132 0.91 -7.69 10.53
CA GLN A 132 1.41 -6.69 9.58
C GLN A 132 1.49 -7.26 8.19
N TYR A 133 0.59 -6.82 7.32
CA TYR A 133 0.57 -7.25 5.94
C TYR A 133 1.06 -6.15 5.01
N GLY A 134 1.71 -6.56 3.92
CA GLY A 134 1.94 -5.68 2.79
C GLY A 134 0.61 -5.17 2.23
N PHE A 135 -0.38 -6.04 2.12
CA PHE A 135 -1.74 -5.71 1.73
C PHE A 135 -2.77 -6.49 2.55
N VAL A 136 -3.84 -5.82 2.94
CA VAL A 136 -5.09 -6.45 3.37
C VAL A 136 -6.19 -6.00 2.43
N PHE A 137 -6.83 -6.94 1.74
CA PHE A 137 -7.93 -6.67 0.81
C PHE A 137 -9.19 -7.38 1.30
N ARG A 138 -10.27 -6.64 1.52
CA ARG A 138 -11.49 -7.19 2.13
C ARG A 138 -12.75 -6.53 1.60
N ARG A 139 -13.89 -7.00 2.11
CA ARG A 139 -15.20 -6.36 2.01
C ARG A 139 -15.58 -5.97 0.59
N GLY A 140 -15.20 -6.78 -0.41
CA GLY A 140 -15.59 -6.54 -1.80
C GLY A 140 -14.66 -5.63 -2.58
N PHE A 141 -13.47 -5.28 -2.07
CA PHE A 141 -12.47 -4.52 -2.83
C PHE A 141 -12.12 -5.19 -4.17
N ASN A 142 -11.99 -4.40 -5.24
CA ASN A 142 -11.85 -4.88 -6.61
C ASN A 142 -10.74 -4.16 -7.43
N GLY A 143 -9.63 -3.79 -6.79
CA GLY A 143 -8.58 -2.98 -7.43
C GLY A 143 -7.73 -3.67 -8.50
N THR A 144 -7.08 -2.85 -9.33
CA THR A 144 -5.99 -3.26 -10.24
C THR A 144 -4.67 -2.73 -9.71
N ILE A 145 -3.77 -3.63 -9.29
CA ILE A 145 -2.52 -3.29 -8.61
C ILE A 145 -1.35 -3.89 -9.37
N MET A 146 -0.36 -3.07 -9.71
CA MET A 146 0.78 -3.58 -10.48
C MET A 146 2.11 -2.86 -10.24
N ASN A 147 3.19 -3.47 -10.70
CA ASN A 147 4.54 -2.88 -10.66
C ASN A 147 5.00 -2.56 -9.23
N GLY A 148 4.75 -3.48 -8.30
CA GLY A 148 5.02 -3.32 -6.87
C GLY A 148 6.33 -3.92 -6.39
N ILE A 149 6.87 -3.36 -5.31
CA ILE A 149 7.88 -3.97 -4.46
C ILE A 149 7.40 -3.87 -3.01
N VAL A 150 7.32 -5.00 -2.29
CA VAL A 150 6.83 -5.07 -0.90
C VAL A 150 7.80 -5.90 -0.07
N THR A 151 8.15 -5.40 1.11
CA THR A 151 9.17 -6.01 1.96
C THR A 151 9.04 -5.63 3.42
N GLY A 152 9.56 -6.47 4.32
CA GLY A 152 9.69 -6.17 5.74
C GLY A 152 8.37 -6.19 6.51
N PHE A 153 7.31 -6.74 5.93
CA PHE A 153 6.06 -7.05 6.64
C PHE A 153 6.13 -8.45 7.25
N GLU A 154 5.13 -8.84 8.03
CA GLU A 154 5.00 -10.19 8.54
C GLU A 154 4.65 -11.17 7.40
N ALA A 155 3.64 -10.79 6.60
CA ALA A 155 3.26 -11.43 5.36
C ALA A 155 2.99 -10.41 4.23
N GLY A 156 2.99 -10.87 2.98
CA GLY A 156 2.85 -10.00 1.81
C GLY A 156 1.41 -9.57 1.53
N VAL A 157 0.45 -10.47 1.66
CA VAL A 157 -0.97 -10.25 1.36
C VAL A 157 -1.85 -11.16 2.22
N ASP A 158 -3.03 -10.64 2.52
CA ASP A 158 -4.19 -11.33 3.08
C ASP A 158 -5.42 -10.87 2.27
N ILE A 159 -6.15 -11.82 1.67
CA ILE A 159 -7.39 -11.54 0.92
C ILE A 159 -8.55 -12.17 1.68
N ARG A 160 -9.45 -11.33 2.17
CA ARG A 160 -10.65 -11.77 2.91
C ARG A 160 -11.91 -11.63 2.10
N ASP A 161 -12.97 -12.31 2.51
CA ASP A 161 -14.31 -12.23 1.93
C ASP A 161 -14.36 -12.65 0.45
N SER A 162 -13.48 -13.52 0.00
CA SER A 162 -13.58 -14.12 -1.34
C SER A 162 -14.90 -14.92 -1.47
N PRO A 163 -15.52 -14.98 -2.67
CA PRO A 163 -15.08 -14.38 -3.93
C PRO A 163 -15.59 -12.93 -4.14
N PHE A 164 -16.06 -12.25 -3.10
CA PHE A 164 -16.56 -10.88 -3.22
C PHE A 164 -15.40 -9.88 -3.39
N THR A 165 -14.32 -10.08 -2.64
CA THR A 165 -13.04 -9.39 -2.86
C THR A 165 -12.29 -10.06 -4.00
N ASN A 166 -11.88 -9.29 -5.01
CA ASN A 166 -11.18 -9.82 -6.18
C ASN A 166 -10.22 -8.80 -6.79
N VAL A 167 -8.93 -9.06 -6.67
CA VAL A 167 -7.87 -8.11 -7.02
C VAL A 167 -7.04 -8.63 -8.18
N ASP A 168 -6.74 -7.75 -9.14
CA ASP A 168 -5.74 -8.00 -10.18
C ASP A 168 -4.36 -7.54 -9.69
N LEU A 169 -3.55 -8.45 -9.15
CA LEU A 169 -2.17 -8.16 -8.70
C LEU A 169 -1.12 -8.71 -9.68
N THR A 170 -0.43 -7.82 -10.40
CA THR A 170 0.53 -8.22 -11.44
C THR A 170 1.89 -7.53 -11.29
N TYR A 171 2.96 -8.15 -11.79
CA TYR A 171 4.31 -7.56 -11.75
C TYR A 171 4.71 -7.03 -10.36
N THR A 172 4.41 -7.77 -9.31
CA THR A 172 4.73 -7.39 -7.92
C THR A 172 5.75 -8.34 -7.33
N THR A 173 6.77 -7.77 -6.68
CA THR A 173 7.79 -8.54 -5.97
C THR A 173 7.53 -8.47 -4.47
N PHE A 174 7.35 -9.64 -3.85
CA PHE A 174 7.35 -9.79 -2.40
C PHE A 174 8.69 -10.35 -1.97
N PHE A 175 9.45 -9.67 -1.13
CA PHE A 175 10.74 -10.20 -0.70
C PHE A 175 11.06 -9.79 0.73
N GLY A 176 11.64 -10.69 1.50
CA GLY A 176 12.10 -10.37 2.85
C GLY A 176 10.97 -9.98 3.81
N ASN A 177 9.73 -10.45 3.58
CA ASN A 177 8.74 -10.51 4.65
C ASN A 177 9.13 -11.62 5.65
N LEU A 178 8.69 -11.50 6.90
CA LEU A 178 9.42 -12.06 8.03
C LEU A 178 8.93 -13.42 8.49
N VAL A 179 7.63 -13.69 8.39
CA VAL A 179 7.04 -14.98 8.76
C VAL A 179 6.72 -15.75 7.50
N GLU A 180 5.93 -15.15 6.61
CA GLU A 180 5.62 -15.71 5.31
C GLU A 180 5.87 -14.72 4.21
N ASN A 181 6.53 -15.13 3.13
CA ASN A 181 6.91 -14.15 2.12
C ASN A 181 5.69 -13.65 1.32
N ILE A 182 4.71 -14.53 1.10
CA ILE A 182 3.50 -14.22 0.33
C ILE A 182 2.28 -14.03 1.25
N ALA A 183 1.77 -15.11 1.84
CA ALA A 183 0.57 -15.11 2.67
C ALA A 183 0.68 -16.20 3.72
N TYR A 184 -0.14 -16.15 4.77
CA TYR A 184 -0.27 -17.25 5.69
C TYR A 184 -0.90 -18.49 5.03
N ASP A 185 -0.66 -19.67 5.59
CA ASP A 185 -1.43 -20.87 5.21
C ASP A 185 -2.68 -20.90 6.11
N GLU A 186 -3.81 -20.46 5.57
CA GLU A 186 -5.08 -20.43 6.31
C GLU A 186 -5.65 -21.83 6.56
N VAL A 187 -6.39 -21.96 7.65
CA VAL A 187 -7.04 -23.22 8.02
C VAL A 187 -8.47 -22.98 8.48
N MET A 188 -9.40 -23.79 7.97
CA MET A 188 -10.80 -23.79 8.42
C MET A 188 -10.93 -23.85 9.95
N GLY A 189 -11.48 -22.78 10.55
CA GLY A 189 -11.64 -22.65 12.00
C GLY A 189 -10.35 -22.33 12.76
N GLY A 190 -9.33 -21.82 12.05
CA GLY A 190 -8.21 -21.10 12.62
C GLY A 190 -8.66 -19.83 13.34
N ALA A 191 -7.71 -19.15 13.96
CA ALA A 191 -7.92 -17.88 14.61
C ALA A 191 -6.83 -16.92 14.13
N ASP A 192 -7.15 -15.63 14.14
CA ASP A 192 -6.21 -14.57 13.79
C ASP A 192 -5.65 -14.81 12.38
N GLU A 193 -4.33 -14.81 12.18
CA GLU A 193 -3.66 -14.87 10.86
C GLU A 193 -3.80 -16.22 10.15
N LEU A 194 -4.40 -17.20 10.82
CA LEU A 194 -4.66 -18.54 10.29
C LEU A 194 -6.15 -18.79 10.08
N GLU A 195 -7.02 -17.83 10.39
CA GLU A 195 -8.45 -17.92 10.10
C GLU A 195 -8.67 -17.99 8.59
N ASP A 196 -9.48 -18.96 8.14
CA ASP A 196 -9.96 -19.01 6.76
C ASP A 196 -11.20 -18.11 6.68
N ASP A 197 -11.00 -16.91 6.15
CA ASP A 197 -12.05 -15.89 6.00
C ASP A 197 -12.34 -15.55 4.52
N ASP A 198 -11.84 -16.38 3.62
CA ASP A 198 -11.86 -16.18 2.16
C ASP A 198 -12.49 -17.37 1.37
N ASP A 199 -13.11 -18.31 2.11
CA ASP A 199 -13.71 -19.56 1.60
C ASP A 199 -12.67 -20.50 0.98
N GLY A 200 -11.47 -20.54 1.56
CA GLY A 200 -10.35 -21.38 1.19
C GLY A 200 -9.67 -20.96 -0.11
N PHE A 201 -9.63 -19.67 -0.40
CA PHE A 201 -8.80 -19.14 -1.47
C PHE A 201 -7.31 -19.29 -1.08
N ASP A 202 -6.45 -19.41 -2.09
CA ASP A 202 -5.03 -19.79 -1.90
C ASP A 202 -4.19 -18.67 -2.51
N GLU A 203 -3.84 -17.68 -1.70
CA GLU A 203 -3.11 -16.49 -2.12
C GLU A 203 -1.71 -16.84 -2.59
N ARG A 204 -1.08 -17.86 -2.01
CA ARG A 204 0.26 -18.32 -2.43
C ARG A 204 0.24 -18.85 -3.86
N ASN A 205 -0.73 -19.70 -4.17
CA ASN A 205 -0.92 -20.21 -5.51
C ASN A 205 -1.38 -19.10 -6.46
N TRP A 206 -2.34 -18.27 -6.07
CA TRP A 206 -2.81 -17.12 -6.84
C TRP A 206 -1.66 -16.17 -7.21
N PHE A 207 -0.80 -15.82 -6.26
CA PHE A 207 0.35 -14.94 -6.48
C PHE A 207 1.33 -15.54 -7.49
N THR A 208 1.56 -16.87 -7.44
CA THR A 208 2.56 -17.56 -8.26
C THR A 208 2.05 -18.05 -9.62
N MET A 209 0.77 -17.84 -9.95
CA MET A 209 0.11 -18.31 -11.18
C MET A 209 0.50 -17.59 -12.50
N GLY A 210 1.68 -16.99 -12.58
CA GLY A 210 2.23 -16.45 -13.84
C GLY A 210 1.77 -15.02 -14.18
N MET A 211 1.39 -14.23 -13.19
CA MET A 211 1.00 -12.81 -13.30
C MET A 211 2.21 -11.85 -13.35
N GLY A 212 3.40 -12.39 -13.58
CA GLY A 212 4.66 -11.64 -13.51
C GLY A 212 5.07 -11.27 -12.08
N ASN A 213 4.44 -11.84 -11.06
CA ASN A 213 4.84 -11.69 -9.66
C ASN A 213 6.02 -12.62 -9.35
N ASP A 214 6.86 -12.25 -8.38
CA ASP A 214 7.96 -13.10 -7.91
C ASP A 214 8.44 -12.73 -6.50
N GLU A 215 9.41 -13.52 -6.04
CA GLU A 215 10.02 -13.39 -4.71
C GLU A 215 11.51 -13.02 -4.77
N ILE A 216 11.94 -12.41 -5.88
CA ILE A 216 13.35 -12.15 -6.16
C ILE A 216 13.78 -10.87 -5.46
N ASP A 217 14.78 -10.96 -4.57
CA ASP A 217 15.37 -9.80 -3.90
C ASP A 217 15.81 -8.72 -4.93
N PRO A 218 15.17 -7.54 -4.94
CA PRO A 218 15.49 -6.43 -5.83
C PRO A 218 16.78 -5.68 -5.44
N ALA A 219 17.40 -6.06 -4.32
CA ALA A 219 18.56 -5.43 -3.70
C ALA A 219 18.34 -3.93 -3.49
N LEU A 220 17.28 -3.58 -2.74
CA LEU A 220 17.01 -2.19 -2.37
C LEU A 220 18.17 -1.64 -1.53
N ALA A 221 18.57 -0.39 -1.81
CA ALA A 221 19.72 0.20 -1.14
C ALA A 221 19.48 0.40 0.36
N ASN A 222 18.45 1.17 0.73
CA ASN A 222 18.14 1.49 2.12
C ASN A 222 16.62 1.71 2.34
N CYS A 223 15.80 0.66 2.25
CA CYS A 223 14.34 0.75 2.51
C CYS A 223 14.03 1.16 3.96
N PHE A 224 14.84 0.68 4.91
CA PHE A 224 14.55 0.74 6.35
C PHE A 224 15.40 1.78 7.12
N SER A 225 16.19 2.61 6.43
CA SER A 225 16.97 3.67 7.09
C SER A 225 16.09 4.83 7.53
N ASP A 226 16.57 5.65 8.48
CA ASP A 226 15.87 6.88 8.87
C ASP A 226 15.70 7.84 7.69
N VAL A 227 16.66 7.88 6.77
CA VAL A 227 16.57 8.58 5.48
C VAL A 227 16.45 7.52 4.39
N PRO A 228 15.24 7.16 3.95
CA PRO A 228 15.03 6.02 3.06
C PRO A 228 15.58 6.31 1.65
N GLU A 229 16.28 5.32 1.09
CA GLU A 229 16.70 5.24 -0.31
C GLU A 229 16.24 3.89 -0.88
N PRO A 230 14.94 3.72 -1.12
CA PRO A 230 14.31 2.41 -1.40
C PRO A 230 14.42 2.02 -2.88
N SER A 231 15.33 2.62 -3.64
CA SER A 231 15.51 2.31 -5.06
C SER A 231 16.17 0.94 -5.23
N PRO A 232 15.74 0.14 -6.22
CA PRO A 232 16.43 -1.10 -6.55
C PRO A 232 17.81 -0.81 -7.15
N SER A 233 18.72 -1.76 -7.01
CA SER A 233 20.09 -1.65 -7.52
C SER A 233 20.16 -1.55 -9.06
N ALA A 234 19.14 -2.06 -9.75
CA ALA A 234 18.92 -1.96 -11.19
C ALA A 234 17.42 -2.02 -11.50
N GLU A 235 17.03 -1.58 -12.70
CA GLU A 235 15.66 -1.66 -13.18
C GLU A 235 15.15 -3.11 -13.21
N ILE A 236 13.98 -3.32 -12.62
CA ILE A 236 13.26 -4.60 -12.62
C ILE A 236 12.09 -4.45 -13.58
N ALA A 237 12.04 -5.29 -14.61
CA ALA A 237 11.00 -5.20 -15.62
C ALA A 237 9.60 -5.37 -15.01
N GLY A 238 8.72 -4.44 -15.35
CA GLY A 238 7.30 -4.45 -14.98
C GLY A 238 6.40 -4.53 -16.21
N GLY A 239 5.10 -4.42 -15.98
CA GLY A 239 4.09 -4.28 -17.02
C GLY A 239 3.91 -2.82 -17.44
N THR A 240 3.22 -2.60 -18.56
CA THR A 240 2.83 -1.25 -18.99
C THR A 240 1.68 -0.72 -18.13
N PRO A 241 1.85 0.41 -17.41
CA PRO A 241 0.76 0.99 -16.63
C PRO A 241 -0.48 1.31 -17.50
N PRO A 242 -1.71 1.17 -16.96
CA PRO A 242 -2.93 1.42 -17.73
C PRO A 242 -3.10 2.87 -18.20
N ALA A 243 -4.04 3.10 -19.11
CA ALA A 243 -4.28 4.41 -19.68
C ALA A 243 -4.58 5.47 -18.60
N GLY A 244 -3.98 6.66 -18.72
CA GLY A 244 -4.15 7.75 -17.75
C GLY A 244 -3.07 7.82 -16.66
N MET A 245 -2.09 6.92 -16.71
CA MET A 245 -0.85 6.94 -15.92
C MET A 245 0.36 7.21 -16.83
N ASP A 246 1.56 7.36 -16.26
CA ASP A 246 2.80 7.35 -17.02
C ASP A 246 3.06 5.95 -17.58
N SER A 247 2.74 5.77 -18.86
CA SER A 247 2.92 4.49 -19.57
C SER A 247 4.39 4.10 -19.81
N SER A 248 5.34 5.01 -19.53
CA SER A 248 6.78 4.72 -19.69
C SER A 248 7.39 4.04 -18.46
N ALA A 249 6.69 4.05 -17.32
CA ALA A 249 7.13 3.41 -16.07
C ALA A 249 6.91 1.89 -16.08
N THR A 250 7.51 1.21 -17.05
CA THR A 250 7.39 -0.25 -17.27
C THR A 250 8.34 -1.05 -16.39
N TYR A 251 8.47 -0.65 -15.12
CA TYR A 251 9.37 -1.24 -14.14
C TYR A 251 8.64 -1.45 -12.81
N ARG A 252 9.14 -2.31 -11.93
CA ARG A 252 8.58 -2.51 -10.58
C ARG A 252 9.20 -1.55 -9.58
N GLY A 253 8.39 -1.15 -8.60
CA GLY A 253 8.78 -0.21 -7.56
C GLY A 253 8.34 1.21 -7.87
N ALA A 254 8.34 2.06 -6.84
CA ALA A 254 8.11 3.50 -6.98
C ALA A 254 9.28 4.23 -7.65
N PHE A 255 10.42 3.55 -7.81
CA PHE A 255 11.67 4.08 -8.35
C PHE A 255 12.20 3.11 -9.39
N LYS A 256 12.62 3.62 -10.54
CA LYS A 256 13.19 2.78 -11.60
C LYS A 256 14.47 2.08 -11.14
N ASP A 257 15.39 2.85 -10.57
CA ASP A 257 16.70 2.42 -10.07
C ASP A 257 17.31 3.57 -9.24
N SER A 258 18.57 3.43 -8.84
CA SER A 258 19.32 4.44 -8.07
C SER A 258 19.45 5.83 -8.72
N SER A 259 19.15 5.98 -10.00
CA SER A 259 19.15 7.28 -10.69
C SER A 259 17.83 8.04 -10.55
N ASP A 260 16.77 7.35 -10.12
CA ASP A 260 15.48 7.97 -9.85
C ASP A 260 15.48 8.67 -8.49
N THR A 261 15.25 9.98 -8.50
CA THR A 261 15.46 10.86 -7.36
C THR A 261 14.26 11.76 -7.10
N TRP A 262 13.05 11.37 -7.53
CA TRP A 262 11.84 12.16 -7.32
C TRP A 262 11.53 12.40 -5.83
N MET A 263 11.90 11.44 -4.97
CA MET A 263 11.78 11.51 -3.50
C MET A 263 12.95 12.27 -2.85
N THR A 264 13.47 13.29 -3.54
CA THR A 264 14.49 14.18 -3.01
C THR A 264 14.01 15.63 -3.07
N GLY A 265 14.59 16.49 -2.21
CA GLY A 265 14.29 17.92 -2.16
C GLY A 265 13.56 18.35 -0.89
N GLY A 266 13.23 19.65 -0.80
CA GLY A 266 12.69 20.24 0.43
C GLY A 266 11.23 19.93 0.75
N TRP A 267 10.53 19.24 -0.16
CA TRP A 267 9.13 18.84 0.04
C TRP A 267 9.01 17.56 0.89
N VAL A 268 10.07 16.73 0.93
CA VAL A 268 10.19 15.60 1.87
C VAL A 268 10.99 15.98 3.11
N SER A 269 10.67 15.36 4.24
CA SER A 269 11.41 15.40 5.50
C SER A 269 11.46 14.01 6.12
N TRP A 270 12.58 13.72 6.79
CA TRP A 270 12.86 12.43 7.43
C TRP A 270 13.24 12.57 8.91
N THR A 271 13.46 13.81 9.37
CA THR A 271 13.90 14.08 10.73
C THR A 271 12.72 14.18 11.69
N ALA A 272 12.88 13.65 12.90
CA ALA A 272 12.06 14.07 14.02
C ALA A 272 12.32 15.56 14.30
N ASN A 273 11.26 16.39 14.36
CA ASN A 273 11.38 17.81 14.73
C ASN A 273 11.76 17.99 16.20
#